data_AF-A0A7T6XVG3-F1
#
_entry.id   AF-A0A7T6XVG3-F1
#
_cell.length_a   1.000
_cell.length_b   1.000
_cell.length_c   1.000
_cell.angle_alpha   90.00
_cell.angle_beta   90.00
_cell.angle_gamma   90.00
#
_symmetry.space_group_name_H-M   'P 1'
#
loop_
_entity.id
_entity.type
_entity.pdbx_description
1 polymer ?
#
loop_
_entity_poly.entity_id
_entity_poly.type
_entity_poly.pdbx_seq_one_letter_code
_entity_poly.pdbx_strand_id
1 'polypeptide(L)'
;MLRERSKTQRQRGGWTPMEAQSWKKGGCLTAIPDALPREWESRKAYIQAPWSKPPKVHIEEREQAKNTHDSIERQFRAPVRLYTDGSGYQGGIGAAVYPTYPSVQNESRLCNMGSDDDATVYAAELRAIEMALEVIQYQFTSNDDWRERLAERGAVIFTDNQAALKAIQNPKMPSGQVYLEGSLRLLDWCSKSKIQVELRWIPAHEGIPGNEHVDMLAKSAATTTDTSNYHNRSTRLAAAASKWIKHESMIAWEKSWSKGGRIARRTRRLVEAPNKTNLAYWKGLRKATTSVLIQLRTGIIGLAEYLSKIKRKDSPRCQCDLGNQSVKHVLLECPLLEELRSEMVEELFMEGVSTTLGEQAMLTEVKAAPIVAKFMIASGLLGQFQSVDSVAMGEEQGEEDSKPKPIQDTANVGETGNTSQWPGARSAEVTSHQRTWRTTYAADEDEEAWRQDPNLFVFDLPE
;
A
#
# COMPACT_ATOMS: atom_id res chain seq x y z
N MET A 1 -1.82 23.41 -10.04
CA MET A 1 -0.85 24.33 -9.40
C MET A 1 -1.57 25.27 -8.47
N LEU A 2 -1.10 25.42 -7.23
CA LEU A 2 -1.60 26.42 -6.28
C LEU A 2 -1.43 27.82 -6.89
N ARG A 3 -2.53 28.57 -7.06
CA ARG A 3 -2.43 29.98 -7.45
C ARG A 3 -1.92 30.77 -6.24
N GLU A 4 -0.83 31.49 -6.44
CA GLU A 4 -0.28 32.35 -5.40
C GLU A 4 -1.26 33.49 -5.08
N ARG A 5 -1.76 33.53 -3.85
CA ARG A 5 -2.63 34.62 -3.39
C ARG A 5 -1.85 35.94 -3.34
N SER A 6 -2.53 37.04 -3.58
CA SER A 6 -1.88 38.35 -3.57
C SER A 6 -1.26 38.65 -2.19
N LYS A 7 -0.21 39.49 -2.16
CA LYS A 7 0.45 39.88 -0.88
C LYS A 7 -0.56 40.43 0.12
N THR A 8 -1.54 41.21 -0.35
CA THR A 8 -2.62 41.80 0.47
C THR A 8 -3.53 40.74 1.09
N GLN A 9 -3.86 39.68 0.34
CA GLN A 9 -4.65 38.55 0.86
C GLN A 9 -3.88 37.73 1.90
N ARG A 10 -2.57 37.51 1.68
CA ARG A 10 -1.70 36.81 2.64
C ARG A 10 -1.42 37.61 3.92
N GLN A 11 -1.30 38.92 3.83
CA GLN A 11 -1.18 39.78 5.01
C GLN A 11 -2.42 39.76 5.90
N ARG A 12 -3.62 39.69 5.30
CA ARG A 12 -4.89 39.66 6.05
C ARG A 12 -5.24 38.28 6.62
N GLY A 13 -5.02 37.21 5.85
CA GLY A 13 -5.46 35.86 6.22
C GLY A 13 -4.33 34.93 6.71
N GLY A 14 -3.10 35.44 6.79
CA GLY A 14 -1.93 34.60 7.03
C GLY A 14 -1.66 33.59 5.90
N TRP A 15 -0.71 32.71 6.16
CA TRP A 15 -0.36 31.60 5.27
C TRP A 15 -1.28 30.41 5.57
N THR A 16 -1.96 29.88 4.55
CA THR A 16 -2.63 28.57 4.72
C THR A 16 -1.56 27.46 4.83
N PRO A 17 -1.89 26.29 5.41
CA PRO A 17 -0.94 25.18 5.53
C PRO A 17 -0.27 24.80 4.20
N MET A 18 -1.05 24.74 3.11
CA MET A 18 -0.52 24.43 1.77
C MET A 18 0.39 25.53 1.21
N GLU A 19 0.07 26.81 1.42
CA GLU A 19 0.92 27.91 0.98
C GLU A 19 2.20 27.98 1.81
N ALA A 20 2.12 27.72 3.11
CA ALA A 20 3.28 27.66 3.99
C ALA A 20 4.23 26.55 3.56
N GLN A 21 3.70 25.37 3.23
CA GLN A 21 4.50 24.26 2.70
C GLN A 21 5.06 24.53 1.30
N SER A 22 4.41 25.36 0.49
CA SER A 22 4.82 25.66 -0.89
C SER A 22 5.81 26.82 -1.01
N TRP A 23 5.69 27.87 -0.21
CA TRP A 23 6.47 29.11 -0.43
C TRP A 23 7.14 29.69 0.83
N LYS A 24 7.09 29.05 2.01
CA LYS A 24 8.01 29.38 3.10
C LYS A 24 9.32 28.62 2.95
N LYS A 25 10.42 29.25 3.39
CA LYS A 25 11.73 28.62 3.53
C LYS A 25 11.61 27.36 4.40
N GLY A 26 11.99 26.20 3.87
CA GLY A 26 11.88 24.91 4.54
C GLY A 26 10.52 24.20 4.40
N GLY A 27 9.63 24.71 3.54
CA GLY A 27 8.37 24.02 3.20
C GLY A 27 8.63 22.74 2.39
N CYS A 28 7.94 21.65 2.72
CA CYS A 28 8.15 20.33 2.10
C CYS A 28 7.74 20.24 0.62
N LEU A 29 7.08 21.27 0.08
CA LEU A 29 6.74 21.37 -1.34
C LEU A 29 7.72 22.25 -2.13
N THR A 30 8.76 22.78 -1.47
CA THR A 30 9.93 23.37 -2.15
C THR A 30 10.93 22.28 -2.50
N ALA A 31 11.59 22.39 -3.66
CA ALA A 31 12.68 21.48 -4.02
C ALA A 31 13.80 21.59 -2.97
N ILE A 32 14.38 20.45 -2.58
CA ILE A 32 15.54 20.41 -1.68
C ILE A 32 16.70 21.14 -2.39
N PRO A 33 17.42 22.06 -1.73
CA PRO A 33 18.62 22.65 -2.31
C PRO A 33 19.58 21.54 -2.77
N ASP A 34 20.08 21.65 -4.00
CA ASP A 34 21.02 20.70 -4.63
C ASP A 34 20.46 19.34 -5.10
N ALA A 35 19.13 19.12 -5.06
CA ALA A 35 18.52 17.93 -5.69
C ALA A 35 18.31 18.13 -7.21
N LEU A 36 18.53 17.07 -8.01
CA LEU A 36 18.32 17.09 -9.47
C LEU A 36 16.88 17.44 -9.89
N PRO A 37 15.82 17.05 -9.17
CA PRO A 37 14.47 17.47 -9.50
C PRO A 37 14.15 18.87 -8.96
N ARG A 38 13.79 19.78 -9.87
CA ARG A 38 13.45 21.17 -9.54
C ARG A 38 11.96 21.35 -9.24
N GLU A 39 11.11 20.40 -9.64
CA GLU A 39 9.65 20.47 -9.52
C GLU A 39 9.02 19.15 -9.06
N TRP A 40 7.89 19.24 -8.36
CA TRP A 40 7.05 18.09 -7.99
C TRP A 40 6.17 17.66 -9.16
N GLU A 41 5.90 16.36 -9.27
CA GLU A 41 4.94 15.89 -10.28
C GLU A 41 3.56 16.54 -10.10
N SER A 42 2.95 16.91 -11.23
CA SER A 42 1.57 17.36 -11.29
C SER A 42 0.76 16.33 -12.06
N ARG A 43 -0.41 15.95 -11.53
CA ARG A 43 -1.30 14.98 -12.15
C ARG A 43 -2.65 15.60 -12.49
N LYS A 44 -3.10 15.39 -13.73
CA LYS A 44 -4.42 15.81 -14.25
C LYS A 44 -5.40 14.67 -14.09
N ALA A 45 -6.65 14.98 -13.75
CA ALA A 45 -7.70 13.98 -13.60
C ALA A 45 -7.93 13.16 -14.88
N TYR A 46 -7.90 13.86 -16.03
CA TYR A 46 -8.04 13.27 -17.35
C TYR A 46 -7.01 13.92 -18.28
N ILE A 47 -6.13 13.12 -18.88
CA ILE A 47 -5.17 13.59 -19.89
C ILE A 47 -5.65 13.37 -21.32
N GLN A 48 -6.67 12.53 -21.51
CA GLN A 48 -7.41 12.38 -22.75
C GLN A 48 -8.91 12.53 -22.48
N ALA A 49 -9.64 12.94 -23.52
CA ALA A 49 -11.09 12.93 -23.46
C ALA A 49 -11.59 11.49 -23.34
N PRO A 50 -12.67 11.22 -22.57
CA PRO A 50 -13.20 9.86 -22.38
C PRO A 50 -13.62 9.15 -23.67
N TRP A 51 -13.93 9.90 -24.74
CA TRP A 51 -14.33 9.40 -26.05
C TRP A 51 -13.17 9.29 -27.05
N SER A 52 -11.94 9.62 -26.64
CA SER A 52 -10.77 9.45 -27.50
C SER A 52 -10.52 7.97 -27.76
N LYS A 53 -10.26 7.62 -29.02
CA LYS A 53 -9.87 6.25 -29.38
C LYS A 53 -8.52 5.93 -28.74
N PRO A 54 -8.38 4.80 -28.02
CA PRO A 54 -7.12 4.44 -27.39
C PRO A 54 -6.05 4.10 -28.45
N PRO A 55 -4.76 4.31 -28.13
CA PRO A 55 -3.66 3.85 -28.98
C PRO A 55 -3.72 2.34 -29.24
N LYS A 56 -3.19 1.92 -30.39
CA LYS A 56 -3.07 0.50 -30.74
C LYS A 56 -1.93 -0.12 -29.92
N VAL A 57 -2.30 -1.07 -29.07
CA VAL A 57 -1.40 -1.82 -28.19
C VAL A 57 -1.67 -3.31 -28.39
N HIS A 58 -0.60 -4.09 -28.55
CA HIS A 58 -0.68 -5.55 -28.66
C HIS A 58 0.01 -6.19 -27.45
N ILE A 59 -0.76 -6.96 -26.68
CA ILE A 59 -0.27 -7.78 -25.57
C ILE A 59 -0.70 -9.20 -25.90
N GLU A 60 0.22 -9.96 -26.47
CA GLU A 60 0.04 -11.35 -26.87
C GLU A 60 0.58 -12.29 -25.76
N GLU A 61 0.27 -13.58 -25.86
CA GLU A 61 0.88 -14.61 -25.00
C GLU A 61 2.39 -14.70 -25.29
N ARG A 62 3.20 -15.14 -24.32
CA ARG A 62 4.68 -15.16 -24.38
C ARG A 62 5.23 -15.74 -25.68
N GLU A 63 4.81 -16.95 -26.06
CA GLU A 63 5.32 -17.63 -27.25
C GLU A 63 4.85 -16.93 -28.52
N GLN A 64 3.60 -16.48 -28.53
CA GLN A 64 3.02 -15.75 -29.65
C GLN A 64 3.74 -14.41 -29.87
N ALA A 65 3.99 -13.65 -28.81
CA ALA A 65 4.67 -12.36 -28.87
C ALA A 65 6.08 -12.51 -29.47
N LYS A 66 6.81 -13.55 -29.07
CA LYS A 66 8.14 -13.87 -29.62
C LYS A 66 8.07 -14.25 -31.09
N ASN A 67 7.13 -15.12 -31.47
CA ASN A 67 6.93 -15.54 -32.86
C ASN A 67 6.54 -14.35 -33.76
N THR A 68 5.68 -13.45 -33.27
CA THR A 68 5.28 -12.24 -33.98
C THR A 68 6.45 -11.27 -34.13
N HIS A 69 7.24 -11.07 -33.07
CA HIS A 69 8.47 -10.28 -33.12
C HIS A 69 9.43 -10.80 -34.20
N ASP A 70 9.72 -12.09 -34.16
CA ASP A 70 10.62 -12.76 -35.11
C ASP A 70 10.09 -12.68 -36.55
N SER A 71 8.78 -12.77 -36.73
CA SER A 71 8.13 -12.59 -38.02
C SER A 71 8.36 -11.16 -38.55
N ILE A 72 8.14 -10.14 -37.72
CA ILE A 72 8.35 -8.73 -38.08
C ILE A 72 9.81 -8.48 -38.45
N GLU A 73 10.76 -9.07 -37.73
CA GLU A 73 12.19 -8.93 -38.01
C GLU A 73 12.60 -9.55 -39.35
N ARG A 74 12.02 -10.70 -39.71
CA ARG A 74 12.32 -11.41 -40.96
C ARG A 74 11.63 -10.81 -42.20
N GLN A 75 10.74 -9.83 -42.04
CA GLN A 75 10.02 -9.23 -43.16
C GLN A 75 10.96 -8.51 -44.13
N PHE A 76 10.80 -8.79 -45.42
CA PHE A 76 11.42 -7.99 -46.47
C PHE A 76 10.86 -6.57 -46.42
N ARG A 77 11.72 -5.57 -46.20
CA ARG A 77 11.34 -4.17 -45.89
C ARG A 77 10.51 -4.07 -44.59
N ALA A 78 11.05 -4.63 -43.50
CA ALA A 78 10.48 -4.49 -42.16
C ALA A 78 10.21 -3.03 -41.75
N PRO A 79 9.22 -2.77 -40.87
CA PRO A 79 9.00 -1.45 -40.28
C PRO A 79 10.21 -0.99 -39.45
N VAL A 80 10.22 0.29 -39.10
CA VAL A 80 11.17 0.81 -38.11
C VAL A 80 10.91 0.14 -36.77
N ARG A 81 11.92 -0.43 -36.13
CA ARG A 81 11.77 -1.16 -34.86
C ARG A 81 12.53 -0.41 -33.77
N LEU A 82 11.88 -0.13 -32.65
CA LEU A 82 12.51 0.52 -31.50
C LEU A 82 12.29 -0.34 -30.27
N TYR A 83 13.36 -0.66 -29.54
CA TYR A 83 13.27 -1.33 -28.25
C TYR A 83 13.40 -0.30 -27.14
N THR A 84 12.60 -0.44 -26.09
CA THR A 84 12.56 0.50 -24.97
C THR A 84 12.61 -0.25 -23.66
N ASP A 85 13.38 0.27 -22.71
CA ASP A 85 13.42 -0.26 -21.35
C ASP A 85 13.68 0.85 -20.32
N GLY A 86 13.19 0.63 -19.11
CA GLY A 86 13.46 1.44 -17.93
C GLY A 86 13.97 0.57 -16.78
N SER A 87 15.14 0.93 -16.23
CA SER A 87 15.82 0.13 -15.23
C SER A 87 16.14 0.92 -13.96
N GLY A 88 16.08 0.24 -12.82
CA GLY A 88 16.59 0.73 -11.54
C GLY A 88 17.85 -0.04 -11.17
N TYR A 89 18.99 0.64 -11.11
CA TYR A 89 20.29 0.00 -10.90
C TYR A 89 21.19 0.86 -10.02
N GLN A 90 21.78 0.25 -8.99
CA GLN A 90 22.68 0.90 -8.02
C GLN A 90 22.12 2.21 -7.40
N GLY A 91 20.82 2.26 -7.13
CA GLY A 91 20.15 3.44 -6.55
C GLY A 91 19.81 4.54 -7.56
N GLY A 92 20.19 4.39 -8.83
CA GLY A 92 19.79 5.25 -9.93
C GLY A 92 18.62 4.68 -10.73
N ILE A 93 17.89 5.55 -11.42
CA ILE A 93 16.82 5.21 -12.35
C ILE A 93 17.18 5.69 -13.75
N GLY A 94 17.12 4.81 -14.74
CA GLY A 94 17.49 5.10 -16.12
C GLY A 94 16.46 4.59 -17.12
N ALA A 95 16.28 5.32 -18.22
CA ALA A 95 15.46 4.92 -19.36
C ALA A 95 16.32 4.91 -20.63
N ALA A 96 16.05 3.99 -21.54
CA ALA A 96 16.77 3.90 -22.81
C ALA A 96 15.86 3.52 -23.98
N VAL A 97 16.26 3.94 -25.17
CA VAL A 97 15.69 3.47 -26.43
C VAL A 97 16.80 3.05 -27.37
N TYR A 98 16.60 1.91 -28.03
CA TYR A 98 17.47 1.37 -29.05
C TYR A 98 16.73 1.27 -30.41
N PRO A 99 16.96 2.23 -31.34
CA PRO A 99 16.33 2.23 -32.65
C PRO A 99 17.07 1.33 -33.65
N THR A 100 16.34 0.45 -34.30
CA THR A 100 16.83 -0.44 -35.36
C THR A 100 16.11 -0.11 -36.69
N TYR A 101 16.87 0.46 -37.61
CA TYR A 101 16.47 0.91 -38.96
C TYR A 101 17.46 0.30 -39.95
N PRO A 102 17.05 -0.26 -41.11
CA PRO A 102 17.74 -1.41 -41.68
C PRO A 102 19.24 -1.11 -41.84
N SER A 103 20.03 -1.81 -41.01
CA SER A 103 21.49 -1.91 -41.03
C SER A 103 22.38 -0.72 -40.61
N VAL A 104 21.86 0.34 -39.97
CA VAL A 104 22.74 1.37 -39.35
C VAL A 104 22.61 1.34 -37.82
N GLN A 105 23.74 1.38 -37.11
CA GLN A 105 23.77 1.72 -35.68
C GLN A 105 23.22 3.14 -35.53
N ASN A 106 21.90 3.26 -35.34
CA ASN A 106 21.34 4.54 -34.94
C ASN A 106 21.74 4.80 -33.50
N GLU A 107 22.01 6.07 -33.20
CA GLU A 107 22.37 6.47 -31.85
C GLU A 107 21.21 6.16 -30.89
N SER A 108 21.46 5.20 -30.00
CA SER A 108 20.61 4.96 -28.84
C SER A 108 20.48 6.23 -28.01
N ARG A 109 19.30 6.46 -27.42
CA ARG A 109 19.12 7.57 -26.48
C ARG A 109 18.99 7.02 -25.07
N LEU A 110 19.72 7.63 -24.14
CA LEU A 110 19.73 7.29 -22.73
C LEU A 110 19.24 8.50 -21.94
N CYS A 111 18.50 8.25 -20.87
CA CYS A 111 17.99 9.27 -19.96
C CYS A 111 18.18 8.80 -18.51
N ASN A 112 19.08 9.44 -17.78
CA ASN A 112 19.16 9.31 -16.33
C ASN A 112 18.01 10.13 -15.71
N MET A 113 17.21 9.50 -14.86
CA MET A 113 16.03 10.10 -14.23
C MET A 113 16.26 10.48 -12.76
N GLY A 114 17.50 10.46 -12.31
CA GLY A 114 17.89 10.69 -10.92
C GLY A 114 17.96 9.39 -10.11
N SER A 115 17.85 9.54 -8.79
CA SER A 115 17.88 8.43 -7.85
C SER A 115 16.53 7.72 -7.74
N ASP A 116 16.50 6.60 -7.02
CA ASP A 116 15.26 5.89 -6.68
C ASP A 116 14.37 6.63 -5.65
N ASP A 117 14.85 7.75 -5.11
CA ASP A 117 14.08 8.72 -4.33
C ASP A 117 13.41 9.81 -5.20
N ASP A 118 13.87 9.93 -6.45
CA ASP A 118 13.40 10.93 -7.42
C ASP A 118 12.38 10.32 -8.39
N ALA A 119 12.69 9.13 -8.91
CA ALA A 119 11.91 8.45 -9.93
C ALA A 119 11.63 6.98 -9.58
N THR A 120 10.78 6.34 -10.36
CA THR A 120 10.47 4.90 -10.23
C THR A 120 10.81 4.19 -11.52
N VAL A 121 11.15 2.91 -11.45
CA VAL A 121 11.39 2.06 -12.63
C VAL A 121 10.21 2.14 -13.59
N TYR A 122 8.98 2.05 -13.07
CA TYR A 122 7.76 2.20 -13.88
C TYR A 122 7.69 3.52 -14.64
N ALA A 123 8.16 4.63 -14.06
CA ALA A 123 8.19 5.91 -14.78
C ALA A 123 9.30 5.96 -15.84
N ALA A 124 10.40 5.26 -15.62
CA ALA A 124 11.45 5.10 -16.63
C ALA A 124 10.97 4.35 -17.87
N GLU A 125 10.15 3.33 -17.66
CA GLU A 125 9.52 2.55 -18.73
C GLU A 125 8.59 3.42 -19.58
N LEU A 126 7.78 4.27 -18.93
CA LEU A 126 6.96 5.27 -19.62
C LEU A 126 7.81 6.30 -20.36
N ARG A 127 8.91 6.76 -19.75
CA ARG A 127 9.83 7.70 -20.38
C ARG A 127 10.53 7.08 -21.59
N ALA A 128 10.90 5.81 -21.53
CA ALA A 128 11.55 5.09 -22.63
C ALA A 128 10.63 5.02 -23.87
N ILE A 129 9.34 4.74 -23.68
CA ILE A 129 8.34 4.78 -24.76
C ILE A 129 8.20 6.20 -25.33
N GLU A 130 8.13 7.21 -24.48
CA GLU A 130 8.08 8.61 -24.92
C GLU A 130 9.33 8.99 -25.74
N MET A 131 10.52 8.57 -25.29
CA MET A 131 11.78 8.79 -26.01
C MET A 131 11.79 8.10 -27.37
N ALA A 132 11.24 6.90 -27.50
CA ALA A 132 11.09 6.24 -28.80
C ALA A 132 10.22 7.04 -29.76
N LEU A 133 9.13 7.62 -29.28
CA LEU A 133 8.27 8.50 -30.08
C LEU A 133 8.98 9.81 -30.45
N GLU A 134 9.80 10.36 -29.55
CA GLU A 134 10.66 11.53 -29.84
C GLU A 134 11.71 11.21 -30.93
N VAL A 135 12.27 10.00 -30.93
CA VAL A 135 13.17 9.53 -32.01
C VAL A 135 12.42 9.47 -33.33
N ILE A 136 11.23 8.87 -33.37
CA ILE A 136 10.40 8.79 -34.59
C ILE A 136 10.14 10.19 -35.14
N GLN A 137 9.69 11.13 -34.30
CA GLN A 137 9.41 12.50 -34.71
C GLN A 137 10.65 13.19 -35.29
N TYR A 138 11.77 13.12 -34.57
CA TYR A 138 13.01 13.77 -34.99
C TYR A 138 13.56 13.20 -36.32
N GLN A 139 13.56 11.87 -36.45
CA GLN A 139 14.08 11.23 -37.65
C GLN A 139 13.17 11.45 -38.86
N PHE A 140 11.85 11.44 -38.67
CA PHE A 140 10.90 11.75 -39.74
C PHE A 140 11.11 13.17 -40.33
N THR A 141 11.47 14.14 -39.48
CA THR A 141 11.69 15.52 -39.92
C THR A 141 13.07 15.76 -40.51
N SER A 142 14.08 15.00 -40.07
CA SER A 142 15.50 15.31 -40.33
C SER A 142 16.19 14.33 -41.28
N ASN A 143 15.60 13.15 -41.53
CA ASN A 143 16.22 12.08 -42.30
C ASN A 143 15.25 11.54 -43.36
N ASP A 144 15.60 11.72 -44.63
CA ASP A 144 14.78 11.35 -45.78
C ASP A 144 14.50 9.84 -45.85
N ASP A 145 15.48 9.00 -45.52
CA ASP A 145 15.32 7.54 -45.53
C ASP A 145 14.31 7.10 -44.47
N TRP A 146 14.43 7.64 -43.25
CA TRP A 146 13.48 7.38 -42.18
C TRP A 146 12.08 7.85 -42.55
N ARG A 147 11.96 9.02 -43.20
CA ARG A 147 10.67 9.54 -43.65
C ARG A 147 10.00 8.61 -44.65
N GLU A 148 10.74 8.13 -45.67
CA GLU A 148 10.20 7.20 -46.66
C GLU A 148 9.72 5.90 -46.00
N ARG A 149 10.54 5.30 -45.14
CA ARG A 149 10.17 4.03 -44.49
C ARG A 149 9.02 4.17 -43.51
N LEU A 150 9.02 5.23 -42.70
CA LEU A 150 7.91 5.47 -41.75
C LEU A 150 6.60 5.70 -42.50
N ALA A 151 6.65 6.31 -43.69
CA ALA A 151 5.48 6.47 -44.56
C ALA A 151 5.04 5.15 -45.23
N GLU A 152 5.99 4.30 -45.64
CA GLU A 152 5.69 3.02 -46.31
C GLU A 152 5.25 1.92 -45.34
N ARG A 153 5.93 1.78 -44.19
CA ARG A 153 5.86 0.62 -43.29
C ARG A 153 5.52 0.97 -41.84
N GLY A 154 5.62 2.23 -41.45
CA GLY A 154 5.40 2.65 -40.07
C GLY A 154 6.52 2.21 -39.11
N ALA A 155 6.19 2.24 -37.82
CA ALA A 155 7.08 1.88 -36.72
C ALA A 155 6.43 0.91 -35.73
N VAL A 156 7.25 0.07 -35.13
CA VAL A 156 6.91 -0.84 -34.04
C VAL A 156 7.81 -0.54 -32.85
N ILE A 157 7.21 -0.25 -31.71
CA ILE A 157 7.91 -0.04 -30.45
C ILE A 157 7.69 -1.28 -29.58
N PHE A 158 8.78 -1.93 -29.20
CA PHE A 158 8.81 -3.10 -28.34
C PHE A 158 9.20 -2.72 -26.92
N THR A 159 8.43 -3.22 -25.95
CA THR A 159 8.67 -3.08 -24.51
C THR A 159 8.29 -4.38 -23.82
N ASP A 160 8.99 -4.75 -22.76
CA ASP A 160 8.60 -5.87 -21.90
C ASP A 160 7.69 -5.47 -20.74
N ASN A 161 7.36 -4.18 -20.62
CA ASN A 161 6.51 -3.66 -19.58
C ASN A 161 5.02 -3.57 -19.99
N GLN A 162 4.26 -4.64 -19.70
CA GLN A 162 2.81 -4.65 -19.93
C GLN A 162 2.05 -3.55 -19.18
N ALA A 163 2.54 -3.12 -18.00
CA ALA A 163 1.88 -2.10 -17.21
C ALA A 163 1.96 -0.72 -17.90
N ALA A 164 3.12 -0.38 -18.48
CA ALA A 164 3.32 0.82 -19.28
C ALA A 164 2.37 0.85 -20.49
N LEU A 165 2.27 -0.28 -21.22
CA LEU A 165 1.36 -0.43 -22.35
C LEU A 165 -0.12 -0.26 -21.96
N LYS A 166 -0.55 -0.91 -20.87
CA LYS A 166 -1.92 -0.78 -20.35
C LYS A 166 -2.22 0.65 -19.91
N ALA A 167 -1.23 1.36 -19.36
CA ALA A 167 -1.38 2.75 -18.95
C ALA A 167 -1.48 3.72 -20.15
N ILE A 168 -0.79 3.45 -21.25
CA ILE A 168 -0.96 4.20 -22.50
C ILE A 168 -2.34 3.93 -23.12
N GLN A 169 -2.80 2.68 -23.09
CA GLN A 169 -4.11 2.30 -23.62
C GLN A 169 -5.26 2.89 -22.80
N ASN A 170 -5.10 2.98 -21.48
CA ASN A 170 -6.09 3.56 -20.57
C ASN A 170 -5.43 4.55 -19.59
N PRO A 171 -5.22 5.80 -20.03
CA PRO A 171 -4.46 6.78 -19.28
C PRO A 171 -5.27 7.36 -18.12
N LYS A 172 -5.03 6.81 -16.92
CA LYS A 172 -5.56 7.30 -15.64
C LYS A 172 -4.61 8.35 -15.02
N MET A 173 -4.51 8.36 -13.68
CA MET A 173 -3.66 9.26 -12.89
C MET A 173 -2.46 8.57 -12.18
N PRO A 174 -1.69 7.68 -12.83
CA PRO A 174 -0.55 7.06 -12.16
C PRO A 174 0.56 8.10 -11.90
N SER A 175 1.48 7.79 -10.99
CA SER A 175 2.72 8.57 -10.89
C SER A 175 3.54 8.44 -12.17
N GLY A 176 4.26 9.49 -12.58
CA GLY A 176 4.89 9.55 -13.90
C GLY A 176 3.94 9.90 -15.06
N GLN A 177 2.73 10.39 -14.78
CA GLN A 177 1.71 10.77 -15.80
C GLN A 177 2.24 11.76 -16.85
N VAL A 178 3.24 12.55 -16.50
CA VAL A 178 3.92 13.49 -17.40
C VAL A 178 4.49 12.81 -18.65
N TYR A 179 4.99 11.57 -18.52
CA TYR A 179 5.52 10.76 -19.62
C TYR A 179 4.40 10.10 -20.45
N LEU A 180 3.29 9.75 -19.81
CA LEU A 180 2.07 9.31 -20.50
C LEU A 180 1.50 10.43 -21.36
N GLU A 181 1.37 11.64 -20.81
CA GLU A 181 0.82 12.79 -21.53
C GLU A 181 1.63 13.08 -22.79
N GLY A 182 2.95 13.11 -22.70
CA GLY A 182 3.78 13.38 -23.87
C GLY A 182 3.84 12.21 -24.86
N SER A 183 3.77 10.95 -24.39
CA SER A 183 3.60 9.78 -25.29
C SER A 183 2.32 9.89 -26.11
N LEU A 184 1.19 10.22 -25.47
CA LEU A 184 -0.10 10.36 -26.15
C LEU A 184 -0.12 11.53 -27.12
N ARG A 185 0.52 12.66 -26.77
CA ARG A 185 0.70 13.81 -27.66
C ARG A 185 1.52 13.43 -28.91
N LEU A 186 2.60 12.66 -28.74
CA LEU A 186 3.44 12.22 -29.85
C LEU A 186 2.74 11.17 -30.72
N LEU A 187 1.93 10.28 -30.14
CA LEU A 187 1.09 9.34 -30.89
C LEU A 187 0.02 10.07 -31.72
N ASP A 188 -0.62 11.10 -31.17
CA ASP A 188 -1.55 11.97 -31.91
C ASP A 188 -0.83 12.68 -33.07
N TRP A 189 0.37 13.19 -32.84
CA TRP A 189 1.22 13.75 -33.90
C TRP A 189 1.54 12.72 -34.99
N CYS A 190 1.96 11.50 -34.62
CA CYS A 190 2.23 10.42 -35.58
C CYS A 190 0.99 10.11 -36.43
N SER A 191 -0.18 10.04 -35.80
CA SER A 191 -1.44 9.81 -36.50
C SER A 191 -1.76 10.92 -37.50
N LYS A 192 -1.55 12.20 -37.13
CA LYS A 192 -1.75 13.35 -38.03
C LYS A 192 -0.75 13.37 -39.18
N SER A 193 0.47 12.92 -38.94
CA SER A 193 1.52 12.72 -39.94
C SER A 193 1.35 11.45 -40.79
N LYS A 194 0.26 10.69 -40.59
CA LYS A 194 -0.02 9.41 -41.27
C LYS A 194 1.05 8.32 -41.03
N ILE A 195 1.74 8.39 -39.90
CA ILE A 195 2.71 7.37 -39.48
C ILE A 195 1.99 6.34 -38.62
N GLN A 196 1.94 5.09 -39.09
CA GLN A 196 1.42 3.98 -38.28
C GLN A 196 2.45 3.61 -37.21
N VAL A 197 2.05 3.70 -35.94
CA VAL A 197 2.85 3.25 -34.80
C VAL A 197 2.11 2.15 -34.07
N GLU A 198 2.78 1.02 -33.87
CA GLU A 198 2.30 -0.10 -33.07
C GLU A 198 3.15 -0.24 -31.80
N LEU A 199 2.47 -0.31 -30.65
CA LEU A 199 3.12 -0.63 -29.38
C LEU A 199 2.91 -2.12 -29.10
N ARG A 200 4.00 -2.88 -28.96
CA ARG A 200 3.94 -4.34 -28.80
C ARG A 200 4.69 -4.79 -27.56
N TRP A 201 4.05 -5.67 -26.80
CA TRP A 201 4.72 -6.35 -25.70
C TRP A 201 5.63 -7.46 -26.24
N ILE A 202 6.81 -7.59 -25.64
CA ILE A 202 7.70 -8.74 -25.82
C ILE A 202 8.12 -9.29 -24.46
N PRO A 203 8.41 -10.59 -24.34
CA PRO A 203 8.85 -11.15 -23.07
C PRO A 203 10.29 -10.74 -22.72
N ALA A 204 10.50 -10.40 -21.44
CA ALA A 204 11.82 -10.14 -20.88
C ALA A 204 12.68 -11.42 -20.82
N HIS A 205 14.00 -11.26 -20.93
CA HIS A 205 15.01 -12.32 -20.74
C HIS A 205 14.84 -13.57 -21.63
N GLU A 206 14.39 -13.38 -22.87
CA GLU A 206 14.09 -14.45 -23.82
C GLU A 206 15.11 -14.59 -24.96
N GLY A 207 16.30 -13.98 -24.84
CA GLY A 207 17.31 -14.02 -25.90
C GLY A 207 17.02 -13.05 -27.06
N ILE A 208 16.09 -12.10 -26.91
CA ILE A 208 15.77 -11.12 -27.96
C ILE A 208 16.87 -10.06 -27.96
N PRO A 209 17.75 -10.00 -28.99
CA PRO A 209 18.96 -9.18 -28.93
C PRO A 209 18.70 -7.69 -28.72
N GLY A 210 17.62 -7.15 -29.33
CA GLY A 210 17.23 -5.76 -29.16
C GLY A 210 16.77 -5.43 -27.74
N ASN A 211 16.06 -6.35 -27.08
CA ASN A 211 15.59 -6.18 -25.69
C ASN A 211 16.75 -6.24 -24.70
N GLU A 212 17.64 -7.23 -24.87
CA GLU A 212 18.82 -7.37 -24.01
C GLU A 212 19.77 -6.19 -24.15
N HIS A 213 19.91 -5.66 -25.37
CA HIS A 213 20.73 -4.48 -25.61
C HIS A 213 20.15 -3.24 -24.93
N VAL A 214 18.84 -2.99 -25.03
CA VAL A 214 18.23 -1.83 -24.38
C VAL A 214 18.23 -1.94 -22.85
N ASP A 215 18.11 -3.14 -22.27
CA ASP A 215 18.26 -3.36 -20.81
C ASP A 215 19.65 -2.98 -20.31
N MET A 216 20.71 -3.37 -21.05
CA MET A 216 22.06 -2.93 -20.73
C MET A 216 22.21 -1.40 -20.80
N LEU A 217 21.60 -0.77 -21.80
CA LEU A 217 21.63 0.70 -21.96
C LEU A 217 20.84 1.41 -20.85
N ALA A 218 19.70 0.88 -20.42
CA ALA A 218 18.90 1.43 -19.34
C ALA A 218 19.65 1.36 -18.00
N LYS A 219 20.35 0.24 -17.73
CA LYS A 219 21.26 0.12 -16.57
C LYS A 219 22.42 1.11 -16.62
N SER A 220 23.03 1.28 -17.80
CA SER A 220 24.08 2.28 -18.00
C SER A 220 23.56 3.70 -17.75
N ALA A 221 22.35 4.01 -18.24
CA ALA A 221 21.68 5.29 -18.02
C ALA A 221 21.45 5.55 -16.52
N ALA A 222 21.04 4.53 -15.75
CA ALA A 222 20.83 4.65 -14.30
C ALA A 222 22.12 5.03 -13.54
N THR A 223 23.29 4.59 -14.00
CA THR A 223 24.59 4.89 -13.38
C THR A 223 25.25 6.17 -13.90
N THR A 224 24.72 6.75 -14.97
CA THR A 224 25.35 7.91 -15.63
C THR A 224 25.22 9.15 -14.75
N THR A 225 26.35 9.78 -14.43
CA THR A 225 26.43 11.03 -13.64
C THR A 225 26.34 12.29 -14.51
N ASP A 226 26.20 12.13 -15.83
CA ASP A 226 26.10 13.26 -16.75
C ASP A 226 24.78 14.02 -16.52
N THR A 227 24.92 15.21 -15.95
CA THR A 227 23.84 16.13 -15.62
C THR A 227 23.35 16.94 -16.83
N SER A 228 24.00 16.80 -17.98
CA SER A 228 23.58 17.43 -19.25
C SER A 228 22.42 16.71 -19.95
N ASN A 229 21.64 15.92 -19.20
CA ASN A 229 20.61 15.06 -19.74
C ASN A 229 19.37 15.87 -20.18
N TYR A 230 19.38 16.41 -21.41
CA TYR A 230 18.29 17.19 -22.02
C TYR A 230 16.93 16.48 -22.02
N HIS A 231 16.91 15.17 -21.77
CA HIS A 231 15.74 14.31 -21.75
C HIS A 231 15.12 14.10 -20.35
N ASN A 232 15.79 14.54 -19.27
CA ASN A 232 15.26 14.47 -17.92
C ASN A 232 14.47 15.75 -17.59
N ARG A 233 13.18 15.59 -17.25
CA ARG A 233 12.31 16.71 -16.84
C ARG A 233 12.57 17.18 -15.41
N SER A 234 13.54 16.59 -14.69
CA SER A 234 13.90 16.93 -13.32
C SER A 234 12.64 17.02 -12.43
N THR A 235 11.78 16.02 -12.53
CA THR A 235 10.50 15.96 -11.79
C THR A 235 10.57 14.89 -10.71
N ARG A 236 10.31 15.28 -9.45
CA ARG A 236 10.23 14.31 -8.35
C ARG A 236 8.86 13.65 -8.34
N LEU A 237 8.85 12.33 -8.40
CA LEU A 237 7.62 11.54 -8.43
C LEU A 237 7.08 11.32 -7.02
N ALA A 238 5.77 11.52 -6.82
CA ALA A 238 5.13 11.34 -5.52
C ALA A 238 5.21 9.89 -5.05
N ALA A 239 5.22 8.91 -5.97
CA ALA A 239 5.41 7.51 -5.64
C ALA A 239 6.82 7.23 -5.07
N ALA A 240 7.87 7.81 -5.67
CA ALA A 240 9.24 7.68 -5.16
C ALA A 240 9.37 8.32 -3.78
N ALA A 241 8.86 9.55 -3.62
CA ALA A 241 8.84 10.23 -2.33
C ALA A 241 8.05 9.45 -1.26
N SER A 242 6.91 8.85 -1.61
CA SER A 242 6.11 8.04 -0.68
C SER A 242 6.83 6.76 -0.26
N LYS A 243 7.55 6.11 -1.19
CA LYS A 243 8.40 4.95 -0.91
C LYS A 243 9.49 5.33 0.10
N TRP A 244 10.20 6.43 -0.15
CA TRP A 244 11.24 6.95 0.73
C TRP A 244 10.70 7.29 2.13
N ILE A 245 9.60 8.06 2.22
CA ILE A 245 8.97 8.41 3.51
C ILE A 245 8.60 7.15 4.30
N LYS A 246 8.03 6.14 3.63
CA LYS A 246 7.66 4.88 4.27
C LYS A 246 8.89 4.15 4.80
N HIS A 247 9.96 4.09 4.00
CA HIS A 247 11.23 3.47 4.40
C HIS A 247 11.82 4.15 5.64
N GLU A 248 11.99 5.47 5.61
CA GLU A 248 12.52 6.24 6.73
C GLU A 248 11.62 6.15 7.97
N SER A 249 10.31 6.14 7.78
CA SER A 249 9.35 5.97 8.88
C SER A 249 9.48 4.59 9.53
N MET A 250 9.71 3.53 8.75
CA MET A 250 9.96 2.19 9.28
C MET A 250 11.27 2.15 10.08
N ILE A 251 12.36 2.72 9.56
CA ILE A 251 13.64 2.81 10.29
C ILE A 251 13.48 3.58 11.60
N ALA A 252 12.83 4.75 11.56
CA ALA A 252 12.58 5.56 12.75
C ALA A 252 11.72 4.82 13.78
N TRP A 253 10.69 4.11 13.31
CA TRP A 253 9.83 3.28 14.13
C TRP A 253 10.59 2.11 14.77
N GLU A 254 11.40 1.37 14.01
CA GLU A 254 12.23 0.27 14.52
C GLU A 254 13.21 0.76 15.57
N LYS A 255 13.88 1.90 15.33
CA LYS A 255 14.78 2.52 16.31
C LYS A 255 14.06 2.94 17.59
N SER A 256 12.85 3.48 17.46
CA SER A 256 11.99 3.83 18.60
C SER A 256 11.56 2.58 19.38
N TRP A 257 11.19 1.51 18.66
CA TRP A 257 10.89 0.21 19.24
C TRP A 257 12.10 -0.33 19.98
N SER A 258 13.27 -0.48 19.37
CA SER A 258 14.47 -1.04 20.01
C SER A 258 14.91 -0.27 21.27
N LYS A 259 14.75 1.06 21.31
CA LYS A 259 15.15 1.88 22.47
C LYS A 259 14.39 1.63 23.77
N GLY A 260 13.14 1.16 23.72
CA GLY A 260 12.42 0.80 24.94
C GLY A 260 11.83 1.96 25.74
N GLY A 261 10.53 2.21 25.53
CA GLY A 261 9.73 3.02 26.46
C GLY A 261 9.34 2.21 27.71
N ARG A 262 9.34 2.86 28.89
CA ARG A 262 8.87 2.24 30.16
C ARG A 262 7.44 1.69 30.07
N ILE A 263 6.61 2.29 29.22
CA ILE A 263 5.18 1.98 29.06
C ILE A 263 4.96 0.63 28.35
N ALA A 264 5.82 0.24 27.40
CA ALA A 264 5.65 -0.96 26.59
C ALA A 264 6.37 -2.21 27.13
N ARG A 265 6.94 -2.14 28.34
CA ARG A 265 7.79 -3.20 28.89
C ARG A 265 7.08 -4.56 28.97
N ARG A 266 5.79 -4.57 29.32
CA ARG A 266 5.01 -5.81 29.45
C ARG A 266 4.70 -6.43 28.10
N THR A 267 4.13 -5.65 27.17
CA THR A 267 3.82 -6.11 25.80
C THR A 267 5.06 -6.66 25.08
N ARG A 268 6.24 -6.07 25.32
CA ARG A 268 7.52 -6.53 24.75
C ARG A 268 8.01 -7.89 25.25
N ARG A 269 7.54 -8.34 26.43
CA ARG A 269 7.82 -9.71 26.90
C ARG A 269 6.98 -10.74 26.14
N LEU A 270 5.86 -10.30 25.55
CA LEU A 270 4.93 -11.15 24.82
C LEU A 270 5.16 -11.09 23.29
N VAL A 271 5.72 -9.99 22.81
CA VAL A 271 5.94 -9.75 21.38
C VAL A 271 7.30 -9.10 21.20
N GLU A 272 8.19 -9.79 20.50
CA GLU A 272 9.55 -9.33 20.21
C GLU A 272 9.54 -8.07 19.33
N ALA A 273 8.79 -8.09 18.22
CA ALA A 273 8.55 -6.94 17.36
C ALA A 273 7.17 -7.02 16.68
N PRO A 274 6.41 -5.90 16.58
CA PRO A 274 5.18 -5.85 15.81
C PRO A 274 5.42 -6.22 14.34
N ASN A 275 4.84 -7.34 13.90
CA ASN A 275 4.84 -7.80 12.52
C ASN A 275 3.44 -8.30 12.14
N LYS A 276 3.25 -8.69 10.88
CA LYS A 276 1.96 -9.20 10.40
C LYS A 276 1.52 -10.50 11.09
N THR A 277 2.45 -11.33 11.53
CA THR A 277 2.11 -12.61 12.20
C THR A 277 1.51 -12.37 13.58
N ASN A 278 1.86 -11.29 14.26
CA ASN A 278 1.21 -10.90 15.52
C ASN A 278 -0.29 -10.59 15.36
N LEU A 279 -0.77 -10.29 14.14
CA LEU A 279 -2.20 -10.10 13.87
C LEU A 279 -2.97 -11.42 13.90
N ALA A 280 -2.30 -12.56 13.68
CA ALA A 280 -2.93 -13.87 13.71
C ALA A 280 -3.55 -14.20 15.08
N TYR A 281 -2.92 -13.73 16.16
CA TYR A 281 -3.43 -13.85 17.53
C TYR A 281 -4.84 -13.27 17.71
N TRP A 282 -5.18 -12.23 16.95
CA TRP A 282 -6.46 -11.53 17.06
C TRP A 282 -7.51 -12.03 16.07
N LYS A 283 -7.13 -12.94 15.16
CA LYS A 283 -7.99 -13.38 14.06
C LYS A 283 -9.17 -14.19 14.61
N GLY A 284 -10.38 -13.78 14.26
CA GLY A 284 -11.62 -14.47 14.66
C GLY A 284 -12.10 -14.15 16.08
N LEU A 285 -11.38 -13.33 16.84
CA LEU A 285 -11.81 -12.93 18.18
C LEU A 285 -12.88 -11.83 18.11
N ARG A 286 -13.87 -11.91 19.01
CA ARG A 286 -14.90 -10.87 19.16
C ARG A 286 -14.33 -9.65 19.89
N LYS A 287 -15.04 -8.52 19.83
CA LYS A 287 -14.60 -7.23 20.39
C LYS A 287 -14.35 -7.31 21.91
N ALA A 288 -15.24 -7.96 22.67
CA ALA A 288 -15.11 -8.10 24.11
C ALA A 288 -13.87 -8.92 24.49
N THR A 289 -13.72 -10.11 23.90
CA THR A 289 -12.55 -10.99 24.02
C THR A 289 -11.25 -10.26 23.70
N THR A 290 -11.23 -9.54 22.57
CA THR A 290 -10.09 -8.74 22.12
C THR A 290 -9.73 -7.66 23.14
N SER A 291 -10.72 -6.94 23.67
CA SER A 291 -10.50 -5.88 24.67
C SER A 291 -9.90 -6.43 25.96
N VAL A 292 -10.43 -7.54 26.49
CA VAL A 292 -9.90 -8.20 27.69
C VAL A 292 -8.45 -8.63 27.47
N LEU A 293 -8.17 -9.28 26.34
CA LEU A 293 -6.81 -9.73 26.01
C LEU A 293 -5.83 -8.57 25.82
N ILE A 294 -6.25 -7.45 25.21
CA ILE A 294 -5.41 -6.25 25.13
C ILE A 294 -5.07 -5.74 26.54
N GLN A 295 -6.06 -5.67 27.44
CA GLN A 295 -5.86 -5.24 28.82
C GLN A 295 -4.91 -6.20 29.59
N LEU A 296 -5.11 -7.51 29.45
CA LEU A 296 -4.24 -8.53 30.05
C LEU A 296 -2.79 -8.44 29.54
N ARG A 297 -2.60 -8.31 28.22
CA ARG A 297 -1.28 -8.27 27.58
C ARG A 297 -0.52 -6.97 27.86
N THR A 298 -1.23 -5.84 27.95
CA THR A 298 -0.63 -4.54 28.29
C THR A 298 -0.43 -4.36 29.79
N GLY A 299 -1.25 -5.02 30.62
CA GLY A 299 -1.33 -4.78 32.05
C GLY A 299 -1.98 -3.45 32.42
N ILE A 300 -2.56 -2.76 31.43
CA ILE A 300 -3.46 -1.62 31.63
C ILE A 300 -4.85 -2.23 31.72
N ILE A 301 -5.25 -2.57 32.94
CA ILE A 301 -6.43 -3.38 33.22
C ILE A 301 -7.05 -2.92 34.53
N GLY A 302 -8.38 -3.01 34.67
CA GLY A 302 -9.13 -2.60 35.87
C GLY A 302 -8.88 -3.42 37.15
N LEU A 303 -7.69 -4.00 37.34
CA LEU A 303 -7.33 -4.73 38.57
C LEU A 303 -6.71 -3.78 39.61
N ALA A 304 -6.83 -4.12 40.90
CA ALA A 304 -6.43 -3.24 42.00
C ALA A 304 -4.97 -2.77 41.90
N GLU A 305 -4.04 -3.62 41.45
CA GLU A 305 -2.64 -3.23 41.29
C GLU A 305 -2.46 -2.05 40.32
N TYR A 306 -3.12 -2.11 39.16
CA TYR A 306 -3.05 -1.03 38.16
C TYR A 306 -3.85 0.19 38.62
N LEU A 307 -5.06 -0.01 39.15
CA LEU A 307 -5.91 1.08 39.64
C LEU A 307 -5.24 1.88 40.77
N SER A 308 -4.54 1.21 41.67
CA SER A 308 -3.78 1.89 42.73
C SER A 308 -2.61 2.69 42.18
N LYS A 309 -1.90 2.15 41.18
CA LYS A 309 -0.81 2.86 40.50
C LYS A 309 -1.26 4.17 39.84
N ILE A 310 -2.49 4.23 39.35
CA ILE A 310 -3.09 5.45 38.79
C ILE A 310 -3.93 6.25 39.80
N LYS A 311 -3.86 5.90 41.09
CA LYS A 311 -4.58 6.58 42.19
C LYS A 311 -6.11 6.56 42.07
N ARG A 312 -6.66 5.49 41.49
CA ARG A 312 -8.11 5.21 41.44
C ARG A 312 -8.58 4.22 42.51
N LYS A 313 -7.65 3.58 43.22
CA LYS A 313 -7.93 2.70 44.35
C LYS A 313 -6.86 2.88 45.41
N ASP A 314 -7.23 2.86 46.69
CA ASP A 314 -6.29 3.15 47.78
C ASP A 314 -5.25 2.03 48.00
N SER A 315 -5.61 0.80 47.66
CA SER A 315 -4.75 -0.37 47.88
C SER A 315 -4.64 -1.26 46.64
N PRO A 316 -3.42 -1.75 46.31
CA PRO A 316 -3.23 -2.73 45.23
C PRO A 316 -3.56 -4.17 45.65
N ARG A 317 -3.87 -4.40 46.94
CA ARG A 317 -4.05 -5.73 47.53
C ARG A 317 -5.31 -6.42 46.98
N CYS A 318 -5.20 -7.73 46.76
CA CYS A 318 -6.35 -8.59 46.48
C CYS A 318 -7.12 -8.88 47.77
N GLN A 319 -8.43 -9.16 47.65
CA GLN A 319 -9.29 -9.52 48.78
C GLN A 319 -8.92 -10.86 49.43
N CYS A 320 -8.13 -11.70 48.75
CA CYS A 320 -7.59 -12.93 49.33
C CYS A 320 -6.42 -12.67 50.30
N ASP A 321 -5.94 -11.44 50.42
CA ASP A 321 -4.80 -10.99 51.25
C ASP A 321 -3.42 -11.62 50.96
N LEU A 322 -3.31 -12.51 49.97
CA LEU A 322 -2.06 -13.19 49.60
C LEU A 322 -1.14 -12.39 48.67
N GLY A 323 -1.54 -11.18 48.25
CA GLY A 323 -0.70 -10.36 47.37
C GLY A 323 -1.42 -9.18 46.74
N ASN A 324 -0.76 -8.56 45.75
CA ASN A 324 -1.39 -7.56 44.89
C ASN A 324 -2.31 -8.25 43.89
N GLN A 325 -3.44 -7.62 43.55
CA GLN A 325 -4.33 -8.08 42.49
C GLN A 325 -3.70 -7.76 41.12
N SER A 326 -2.65 -8.49 40.78
CA SER A 326 -1.99 -8.47 39.48
C SER A 326 -2.65 -9.47 38.52
N VAL A 327 -2.35 -9.36 37.23
CA VAL A 327 -2.82 -10.35 36.25
C VAL A 327 -2.26 -11.74 36.54
N LYS A 328 -0.98 -11.84 36.93
CA LYS A 328 -0.37 -13.10 37.37
C LYS A 328 -1.17 -13.73 38.51
N HIS A 329 -1.48 -12.91 39.52
CA HIS A 329 -2.19 -13.36 40.70
C HIS A 329 -3.61 -13.86 40.35
N VAL A 330 -4.36 -13.08 39.56
CA VAL A 330 -5.71 -13.44 39.13
C VAL A 330 -5.72 -14.71 38.29
N LEU A 331 -4.83 -14.83 37.30
CA LEU A 331 -4.80 -15.98 36.40
C LEU A 331 -4.27 -17.26 37.08
N LEU A 332 -3.31 -17.16 38.00
CA LEU A 332 -2.51 -18.32 38.43
C LEU A 332 -2.51 -18.61 39.94
N GLU A 333 -2.88 -17.66 40.81
CA GLU A 333 -2.55 -17.76 42.25
C GLU A 333 -3.74 -17.50 43.19
N CYS A 334 -4.77 -16.77 42.77
CA CYS A 334 -5.83 -16.28 43.66
C CYS A 334 -6.76 -17.41 44.15
N PRO A 335 -6.77 -17.77 45.45
CA PRO A 335 -7.60 -18.88 45.94
C PRO A 335 -9.11 -18.61 45.81
N LEU A 336 -9.52 -17.34 45.77
CA LEU A 336 -10.93 -16.96 45.56
C LEU A 336 -11.43 -17.27 44.13
N LEU A 337 -10.53 -17.57 43.20
CA LEU A 337 -10.85 -17.90 41.82
C LEU A 337 -10.48 -19.35 41.47
N GLU A 338 -10.32 -20.23 42.47
CA GLU A 338 -9.86 -21.61 42.26
C GLU A 338 -10.80 -22.43 41.39
N GLU A 339 -12.10 -22.35 41.66
CA GLU A 339 -13.13 -23.10 40.91
C GLU A 339 -13.14 -22.67 39.43
N LEU A 340 -13.24 -21.36 39.17
CA LEU A 340 -13.18 -20.80 37.81
C LEU A 340 -11.86 -21.13 37.10
N ARG A 341 -10.74 -21.16 37.83
CA ARG A 341 -9.45 -21.50 37.21
C ARG A 341 -9.37 -22.98 36.88
N SER A 342 -9.96 -23.84 37.69
CA SER A 342 -10.02 -25.28 37.43
C SER A 342 -10.78 -25.55 36.13
N GLU A 343 -11.92 -24.90 35.92
CA GLU A 343 -12.67 -24.93 34.65
C GLU A 343 -11.82 -24.43 33.48
N MET A 344 -11.14 -23.29 33.65
CA MET A 344 -10.23 -22.75 32.62
C MET A 344 -9.11 -23.74 32.27
N VAL A 345 -8.52 -24.41 33.26
CA VAL A 345 -7.44 -25.39 33.07
C VAL A 345 -7.94 -26.64 32.36
N GLU A 346 -9.15 -27.11 32.66
CA GLU A 346 -9.79 -28.22 31.96
C GLU A 346 -10.06 -27.87 30.48
N GLU A 347 -10.63 -26.69 30.20
CA GLU A 347 -10.84 -26.22 28.82
C GLU A 347 -9.52 -26.11 28.04
N LEU A 348 -8.46 -25.58 28.66
CA LEU A 348 -7.13 -25.51 28.04
C LEU A 348 -6.58 -26.90 27.71
N PHE A 349 -6.75 -27.88 28.62
CA PHE A 349 -6.34 -29.25 28.39
C PHE A 349 -7.07 -29.88 27.20
N MET A 350 -8.40 -29.66 27.10
CA MET A 350 -9.22 -30.17 26.01
C MET A 350 -8.83 -29.60 24.63
N GLU A 351 -8.37 -28.34 24.57
CA GLU A 351 -7.85 -27.72 23.34
C GLU A 351 -6.41 -28.13 22.98
N GLY A 352 -5.80 -29.00 23.78
CA GLY A 352 -4.43 -29.47 23.62
C GLY A 352 -3.39 -28.42 23.98
N VAL A 353 -3.75 -27.46 24.84
CA VAL A 353 -2.83 -26.46 25.39
C VAL A 353 -2.22 -26.98 26.69
N SER A 354 -0.93 -26.76 26.89
CA SER A 354 -0.27 -27.14 28.15
C SER A 354 -0.91 -26.42 29.34
N THR A 355 -1.16 -27.14 30.43
CA THR A 355 -1.77 -26.58 31.65
C THR A 355 -0.74 -25.99 32.61
N THR A 356 0.55 -26.22 32.38
CA THR A 356 1.65 -25.70 33.21
C THR A 356 2.21 -24.37 32.67
N LEU A 357 1.41 -23.62 31.91
CA LEU A 357 1.86 -22.36 31.30
C LEU A 357 1.97 -21.26 32.36
N GLY A 358 3.09 -20.54 32.33
CA GLY A 358 3.19 -19.25 33.02
C GLY A 358 2.35 -18.19 32.31
N GLU A 359 2.10 -17.06 33.00
CA GLU A 359 1.27 -15.94 32.52
C GLU A 359 1.60 -15.54 31.07
N GLN A 360 2.89 -15.39 30.75
CA GLN A 360 3.31 -14.96 29.43
C GLN A 360 2.96 -15.97 28.35
N ALA A 361 3.19 -17.26 28.59
CA ALA A 361 2.94 -18.30 27.60
C ALA A 361 1.43 -18.45 27.35
N MET A 362 0.63 -18.37 28.41
CA MET A 362 -0.84 -18.34 28.33
C MET A 362 -1.35 -17.14 27.51
N LEU A 363 -0.75 -15.95 27.66
CA LEU A 363 -1.13 -14.74 26.92
C LEU A 363 -0.56 -14.65 25.49
N THR A 364 0.27 -15.61 25.07
CA THR A 364 0.89 -15.64 23.73
C THR A 364 0.30 -16.77 22.87
N GLU A 365 -0.18 -17.84 23.50
CA GLU A 365 -0.83 -18.97 22.83
C GLU A 365 -2.19 -18.57 22.24
N VAL A 366 -2.40 -18.88 20.95
CA VAL A 366 -3.60 -18.46 20.20
C VAL A 366 -4.83 -19.24 20.68
N LYS A 367 -4.66 -20.54 20.95
CA LYS A 367 -5.75 -21.39 21.45
C LYS A 367 -6.19 -21.03 22.87
N ALA A 368 -5.26 -20.54 23.70
CA ALA A 368 -5.56 -20.13 25.07
C ALA A 368 -6.34 -18.81 25.13
N ALA A 369 -6.16 -17.94 24.14
CA ALA A 369 -6.71 -16.58 24.12
C ALA A 369 -8.22 -16.50 24.41
N PRO A 370 -9.12 -17.23 23.71
CA PRO A 370 -10.55 -17.17 24.00
C PRO A 370 -10.90 -17.68 25.40
N ILE A 371 -10.26 -18.76 25.85
CA ILE A 371 -10.52 -19.40 27.15
C ILE A 371 -10.12 -18.47 28.30
N VAL A 372 -8.95 -17.84 28.20
CA VAL A 372 -8.45 -16.89 29.20
C VAL A 372 -9.34 -15.65 29.29
N ALA A 373 -9.84 -15.17 28.16
CA ALA A 373 -10.77 -14.06 28.14
C ALA A 373 -12.11 -14.42 28.79
N LYS A 374 -12.64 -15.62 28.51
CA LYS A 374 -13.85 -16.16 29.15
C LYS A 374 -13.69 -16.21 30.68
N PHE A 375 -12.59 -16.79 31.17
CA PHE A 375 -12.26 -16.81 32.60
C PHE A 375 -12.25 -15.41 33.22
N MET A 376 -11.59 -14.44 32.58
CA MET A 376 -11.51 -13.09 33.10
C MET A 376 -12.86 -12.40 33.20
N ILE A 377 -13.76 -12.66 32.26
CA ILE A 377 -15.09 -12.07 32.27
C ILE A 377 -15.97 -12.76 33.33
N ALA A 378 -15.91 -14.09 33.42
CA ALA A 378 -16.59 -14.88 34.46
C ALA A 378 -16.13 -14.52 35.88
N SER A 379 -14.87 -14.09 36.06
CA SER A 379 -14.36 -13.63 37.37
C SER A 379 -15.10 -12.42 37.94
N GLY A 380 -15.83 -11.67 37.10
CA GLY A 380 -16.53 -10.45 37.50
C GLY A 380 -15.61 -9.29 37.89
N LEU A 381 -14.29 -9.45 37.85
CA LEU A 381 -13.34 -8.41 38.27
C LEU A 381 -13.32 -7.19 37.34
N LEU A 382 -13.76 -7.35 36.09
CA LEU A 382 -13.86 -6.29 35.10
C LEU A 382 -15.34 -5.93 34.92
N GLY A 383 -15.83 -5.00 35.76
CA GLY A 383 -17.25 -4.64 35.84
C GLY A 383 -17.88 -4.27 34.49
N GLN A 384 -17.09 -3.67 33.59
CA GLN A 384 -17.54 -3.27 32.25
C GLN A 384 -17.92 -4.43 31.33
N PHE A 385 -17.63 -5.69 31.69
CA PHE A 385 -18.02 -6.87 30.93
C PHE A 385 -19.18 -7.65 31.57
N GLN A 386 -19.69 -7.22 32.73
CA GLN A 386 -20.78 -7.93 33.43
C GLN A 386 -22.15 -7.76 32.76
N SER A 387 -22.34 -6.71 31.95
CA SER A 387 -23.56 -6.43 31.19
C SER A 387 -23.47 -6.82 29.71
N VAL A 388 -22.40 -7.51 29.32
CA VAL A 388 -22.15 -7.86 27.93
C VAL A 388 -22.93 -9.11 27.57
N ASP A 389 -23.78 -9.02 26.55
CA ASP A 389 -24.59 -10.12 26.02
C ASP A 389 -23.73 -11.35 25.69
N SER A 390 -24.23 -12.55 26.02
CA SER A 390 -23.69 -13.86 25.61
C SER A 390 -23.39 -13.94 24.10
N VAL A 391 -24.14 -13.22 23.26
CA VAL A 391 -23.85 -13.08 21.83
C VAL A 391 -22.55 -12.31 21.59
N ALA A 392 -22.21 -11.28 22.37
CA ALA A 392 -20.93 -10.60 22.23
C ALA A 392 -19.73 -11.45 22.73
N MET A 393 -20.02 -12.53 23.45
CA MET A 393 -19.08 -13.48 24.06
C MET A 393 -18.86 -14.75 23.23
N GLY A 394 -19.83 -15.12 22.39
CA GLY A 394 -19.70 -16.20 21.41
C GLY A 394 -20.20 -17.57 21.86
N GLU A 395 -21.11 -17.62 22.83
CA GLU A 395 -21.67 -18.88 23.35
C GLU A 395 -22.89 -19.40 22.55
N GLU A 396 -23.47 -18.61 21.64
CA GLU A 396 -24.45 -19.12 20.67
C GLU A 396 -23.77 -19.61 19.39
N GLN A 397 -23.87 -20.93 19.14
CA GLN A 397 -23.76 -21.46 17.79
C GLN A 397 -24.91 -20.87 16.98
N GLY A 398 -24.59 -19.96 16.05
CA GLY A 398 -25.55 -19.58 15.03
C GLY A 398 -26.07 -20.83 14.32
N GLU A 399 -27.38 -20.86 14.10
CA GLU A 399 -28.08 -21.90 13.35
C GLU A 399 -27.26 -22.41 12.16
N GLU A 400 -27.29 -23.74 11.96
CA GLU A 400 -26.64 -24.46 10.87
C GLU A 400 -26.77 -23.72 9.52
N ASP A 401 -25.72 -23.00 9.12
CA ASP A 401 -25.52 -22.66 7.73
C ASP A 401 -25.32 -23.97 6.97
N SER A 402 -26.33 -24.30 6.17
CA SER A 402 -26.47 -25.50 5.34
C SER A 402 -25.14 -26.04 4.79
N LYS A 403 -24.91 -27.34 5.03
CA LYS A 403 -23.84 -28.17 4.48
C LYS A 403 -23.51 -27.81 3.01
N PRO A 404 -22.24 -27.56 2.66
CA PRO A 404 -21.81 -27.66 1.26
C PRO A 404 -21.83 -29.14 0.85
N LYS A 405 -22.45 -29.44 -0.30
CA LYS A 405 -22.38 -30.76 -0.94
C LYS A 405 -20.91 -31.14 -1.22
N PRO A 406 -20.55 -32.44 -1.16
CA PRO A 406 -19.18 -32.88 -1.39
C PRO A 406 -18.83 -32.80 -2.88
N ILE A 407 -17.69 -32.20 -3.18
CA ILE A 407 -17.04 -32.28 -4.49
C ILE A 407 -16.10 -33.49 -4.45
N GLN A 408 -16.29 -34.41 -5.37
CA GLN A 408 -15.39 -35.53 -5.61
C GLN A 408 -14.09 -35.02 -6.25
N ASP A 409 -12.97 -35.44 -5.67
CA ASP A 409 -11.64 -35.30 -6.26
C ASP A 409 -11.50 -36.21 -7.48
N THR A 410 -11.12 -35.62 -8.62
CA THR A 410 -10.24 -36.29 -9.58
C THR A 410 -9.20 -35.29 -10.08
N ALA A 411 -7.94 -35.63 -9.84
CA ALA A 411 -6.73 -34.87 -10.13
C ALA A 411 -6.56 -34.53 -11.63
N ASN A 412 -6.11 -33.30 -11.92
CA ASN A 412 -4.89 -33.05 -12.70
C ASN A 412 -4.59 -31.53 -12.86
N VAL A 413 -3.40 -31.15 -12.39
CA VAL A 413 -2.38 -30.26 -13.00
C VAL A 413 -2.81 -28.91 -13.62
N GLY A 414 -2.20 -27.82 -13.12
CA GLY A 414 -1.77 -26.70 -13.97
C GLY A 414 -2.31 -25.31 -13.60
N GLU A 415 -1.42 -24.47 -13.10
CA GLU A 415 -1.62 -23.08 -12.69
C GLU A 415 -2.17 -22.17 -13.81
N THR A 416 -3.23 -21.42 -13.52
CA THR A 416 -3.53 -20.12 -14.15
C THR A 416 -4.26 -19.21 -13.17
N GLY A 417 -3.71 -18.00 -12.96
CA GLY A 417 -4.39 -16.94 -12.23
C GLY A 417 -5.38 -16.22 -13.14
N ASN A 418 -6.64 -16.09 -12.70
CA ASN A 418 -7.59 -15.19 -13.34
C ASN A 418 -8.45 -14.44 -12.30
N THR A 419 -8.32 -13.11 -12.38
CA THR A 419 -9.28 -12.03 -12.15
C THR A 419 -10.52 -12.27 -11.26
N SER A 420 -10.60 -11.52 -10.16
CA SER A 420 -11.88 -11.17 -9.54
C SER A 420 -12.47 -9.92 -10.20
N GLN A 421 -13.47 -10.14 -11.05
CA GLN A 421 -14.40 -9.12 -11.51
C GLN A 421 -15.32 -8.71 -10.35
N TRP A 422 -15.43 -7.40 -10.13
CA TRP A 422 -16.53 -6.78 -9.39
C TRP A 422 -17.80 -6.77 -10.27
N PRO A 423 -18.98 -7.19 -9.78
CA PRO A 423 -20.21 -6.96 -10.52
C PRO A 423 -20.68 -5.52 -10.34
N GLY A 424 -21.03 -4.91 -11.47
CA GLY A 424 -21.45 -3.53 -11.59
C GLY A 424 -22.87 -3.22 -11.13
N ALA A 425 -23.14 -1.93 -11.19
CA ALA A 425 -24.35 -1.22 -10.83
C ALA A 425 -25.67 -1.85 -11.33
N ARG A 426 -26.68 -1.81 -10.46
CA ARG A 426 -28.08 -1.63 -10.86
C ARG A 426 -28.63 -0.37 -10.21
N SER A 427 -29.19 0.46 -11.05
CA SER A 427 -29.98 1.65 -10.76
C SER A 427 -31.31 1.26 -10.10
N ALA A 428 -31.75 2.03 -9.10
CA ALA A 428 -33.09 2.65 -9.02
C ALA A 428 -33.44 3.04 -7.58
N GLU A 429 -34.06 4.23 -7.51
CA GLU A 429 -35.09 4.65 -6.58
C GLU A 429 -34.73 5.21 -5.19
N VAL A 430 -35.09 6.49 -5.11
CA VAL A 430 -35.20 7.38 -3.97
C VAL A 430 -36.07 6.77 -2.87
N THR A 431 -35.48 6.55 -1.70
CA THR A 431 -36.20 6.69 -0.42
C THR A 431 -35.33 7.46 0.55
N SER A 432 -35.70 8.71 0.80
CA SER A 432 -35.13 9.54 1.86
C SER A 432 -35.46 8.94 3.22
N HIS A 433 -34.45 8.49 3.96
CA HIS A 433 -34.54 8.37 5.42
C HIS A 433 -33.22 8.87 6.01
N GLN A 434 -33.08 10.21 6.04
CA GLN A 434 -32.23 10.87 7.03
C GLN A 434 -32.83 10.56 8.41
N ARG A 435 -32.26 9.61 9.16
CA ARG A 435 -32.41 9.61 10.62
C ARG A 435 -31.35 10.54 11.19
N THR A 436 -31.73 11.82 11.25
CA THR A 436 -31.24 12.75 12.27
C THR A 436 -31.43 12.11 13.64
N TRP A 437 -30.35 11.88 14.38
CA TRP A 437 -30.44 11.60 15.80
C TRP A 437 -30.94 12.88 16.50
N ARG A 438 -32.25 12.94 16.76
CA ARG A 438 -32.84 13.91 17.68
C ARG A 438 -32.37 13.53 19.08
N THR A 439 -31.69 14.46 19.72
CA THR A 439 -31.58 14.57 21.17
C THR A 439 -32.98 14.73 21.75
N THR A 440 -33.51 13.66 22.34
CA THR A 440 -34.57 13.74 23.34
C THR A 440 -34.00 13.21 24.64
N TYR A 441 -33.26 14.07 25.34
CA TYR A 441 -33.10 13.94 26.78
C TYR A 441 -34.38 14.49 27.40
N ALA A 442 -35.20 13.58 27.92
CA ALA A 442 -36.11 13.94 28.99
C ALA A 442 -35.24 14.27 30.20
N ALA A 443 -35.30 15.51 30.64
CA ALA A 443 -34.87 15.89 31.97
C ALA A 443 -35.69 15.04 32.95
N ASP A 444 -35.02 14.24 33.77
CA ASP A 444 -35.26 14.10 35.21
C ASP A 444 -34.32 13.02 35.78
N GLU A 445 -33.45 13.49 36.68
CA GLU A 445 -32.69 12.79 37.73
C GLU A 445 -31.61 11.74 37.31
N ASP A 446 -30.40 11.94 37.88
CA ASP A 446 -29.19 11.09 37.83
C ASP A 446 -28.23 11.15 36.61
N GLU A 447 -27.83 12.36 36.20
CA GLU A 447 -26.62 12.54 35.36
C GLU A 447 -25.28 12.25 36.08
N GLU A 448 -25.28 12.04 37.40
CA GLU A 448 -24.05 11.84 38.19
C GLU A 448 -23.67 10.35 38.35
N ALA A 449 -24.61 9.42 38.13
CA ALA A 449 -24.41 7.99 38.43
C ALA A 449 -23.40 7.29 37.50
N TRP A 450 -23.34 7.67 36.22
CA TRP A 450 -22.45 7.03 35.24
C TRP A 450 -21.00 7.53 35.31
N ARG A 451 -20.74 8.70 35.91
CA ARG A 451 -19.37 9.22 36.14
C ARG A 451 -18.68 8.58 37.35
N GLN A 452 -19.43 7.91 38.21
CA GLN A 452 -18.89 7.28 39.41
C GLN A 452 -18.56 5.80 39.25
N ASP A 453 -18.77 5.18 38.08
CA ASP A 453 -18.35 3.80 37.85
C ASP A 453 -16.85 3.75 37.52
N PRO A 454 -15.98 3.26 38.44
CA PRO A 454 -14.54 3.17 38.20
C PRO A 454 -14.17 2.16 37.10
N ASN A 455 -15.13 1.42 36.53
CA ASN A 455 -14.92 0.42 35.48
C ASN A 455 -15.22 0.93 34.07
N LEU A 456 -15.86 2.10 33.89
CA LEU A 456 -16.16 2.65 32.56
C LEU A 456 -14.98 3.45 32.01
N PHE A 457 -14.27 2.89 31.02
CA PHE A 457 -13.20 3.58 30.30
C PHE A 457 -13.74 4.38 29.11
N VAL A 458 -13.90 5.70 29.27
CA VAL A 458 -14.01 6.65 28.15
C VAL A 458 -12.65 7.32 27.94
N PHE A 459 -12.15 7.27 26.72
CA PHE A 459 -10.86 7.84 26.35
C PHE A 459 -11.08 9.31 25.96
N ASP A 460 -10.85 10.24 26.88
CA ASP A 460 -10.71 11.65 26.52
C ASP A 460 -9.30 11.86 25.95
N LEU A 461 -9.24 12.11 24.64
CA LEU A 461 -8.03 12.57 23.99
C LEU A 461 -7.78 14.04 24.41
N PRO A 462 -6.58 14.39 24.89
CA PRO A 462 -6.26 15.78 25.21
C PRO A 462 -6.19 16.63 23.93
N GLU A 463 -6.71 17.86 24.03
CA GLU A 463 -6.62 18.92 23.00
C GLU A 463 -5.18 19.29 22.61
#